data_AF-A0A849SCY1-F1
#
_entry.id   AF-A0A849SCY1-F1
#
_cell.length_a   1.000
_cell.length_b   1.000
_cell.length_c   1.000
_cell.angle_alpha   90.00
_cell.angle_beta   90.00
_cell.angle_gamma   90.00
#
_symmetry.space_group_name_H-M   'P 1'
#
loop_
_entity.id
_entity.type
_entity.pdbx_description
1 polymer ?
#
loop_
_entity_poly.entity_id
_entity_poly.type
_entity_poly.pdbx_seq_one_letter_code
_entity_poly.pdbx_strand_id
1 'polypeptide(L)'
;MKRLLDVLREDLALTGSKEGCGEGECGACSVLLNGAPVNSCLVPAVQCQGARIVTVEGLAKGPRLTALQQAFVTMGGAQCGICTPGMLVSASALLAQSKGRVPSADQVREALAGNLCRCTGYEKIIDAVRAAATLKTAKPARATPASAKPARKVSPARRKSRVR
;
A
#
# COMPACT_ATOMS: atom_id res chain seq x y z
N MET A 1 11.32 -17.84 13.87
CA MET A 1 11.15 -17.67 12.41
C MET A 1 10.34 -16.40 12.18
N LYS A 2 10.82 -15.43 11.41
CA LYS A 2 10.09 -14.16 11.15
C LYS A 2 9.05 -14.35 10.05
N ARG A 3 7.91 -13.64 10.15
CA ARG A 3 6.93 -13.53 9.06
C ARG A 3 7.50 -12.61 7.99
N LEU A 4 7.07 -12.77 6.75
CA LEU A 4 7.43 -11.86 5.66
C LEU A 4 7.03 -10.42 6.02
N LEU A 5 5.88 -10.23 6.65
CA LEU A 5 5.43 -8.91 7.12
C LEU A 5 6.45 -8.23 8.04
N ASP A 6 7.02 -8.97 8.99
CA ASP A 6 8.00 -8.44 9.96
C ASP A 6 9.29 -8.03 9.24
N VAL A 7 9.77 -8.86 8.31
CA VAL A 7 10.96 -8.56 7.52
C VAL A 7 10.75 -7.30 6.67
N LEU A 8 9.61 -7.20 5.99
CA LEU A 8 9.30 -6.03 5.17
C LEU A 8 9.26 -4.75 6.00
N ARG A 9 8.55 -4.76 7.12
CA ARG A 9 8.29 -3.56 7.91
C ARG A 9 9.46 -3.14 8.78
N GLU A 10 10.07 -4.11 9.47
CA GLU A 10 11.03 -3.82 10.54
C GLU A 10 12.48 -3.93 10.06
N ASP A 11 12.79 -4.92 9.21
CA ASP A 11 14.16 -5.13 8.72
C ASP A 11 14.46 -4.29 7.46
N LEU A 12 13.46 -4.12 6.57
CA LEU A 12 13.60 -3.37 5.31
C LEU A 12 12.96 -1.98 5.34
N ALA A 13 12.29 -1.61 6.43
CA ALA A 13 11.58 -0.33 6.59
C ALA A 13 10.53 -0.03 5.49
N LEU A 14 10.03 -1.05 4.79
CA LEU A 14 8.92 -0.99 3.83
C LEU A 14 7.60 -1.08 4.58
N THR A 15 7.26 0.03 5.25
CA THR A 15 6.13 0.11 6.19
C THR A 15 4.77 0.23 5.51
N GLY A 16 4.70 0.22 4.17
CA GLY A 16 3.47 0.29 3.39
C GLY A 16 2.53 -0.87 3.71
N SER A 17 3.03 -2.10 3.74
CA SER A 17 2.28 -3.27 4.23
C SER A 17 1.92 -3.10 5.71
N LYS A 18 0.65 -3.33 6.06
CA LYS A 18 0.13 -3.08 7.42
C LYS A 18 -0.20 -4.38 8.15
N GLU A 19 0.04 -4.39 9.44
CA GLU A 19 -0.50 -5.42 10.33
C GLU A 19 -1.86 -4.95 10.86
N GLY A 20 -2.94 -5.50 10.30
CA GLY A 20 -4.31 -5.23 10.78
C GLY A 20 -4.84 -6.28 11.76
N CYS A 21 -4.65 -7.56 11.43
CA CYS A 21 -5.11 -8.69 12.27
C CYS A 21 -4.00 -9.69 12.63
N GLY A 22 -2.99 -9.87 11.77
CA GLY A 22 -1.91 -10.83 11.99
C GLY A 22 -2.25 -12.30 11.69
N GLU A 23 -3.49 -12.59 11.27
CA GLU A 23 -4.05 -13.93 11.10
C GLU A 23 -4.65 -14.21 9.71
N GLY A 24 -4.50 -13.28 8.76
CA GLY A 24 -4.89 -13.47 7.36
C GLY A 24 -6.27 -12.96 6.95
N GLU A 25 -7.06 -12.42 7.86
CA GLU A 25 -8.44 -12.00 7.55
C GLU A 25 -8.51 -10.66 6.82
N CYS A 26 -7.75 -9.66 7.27
CA CYS A 26 -8.00 -8.27 6.85
C CYS A 26 -7.41 -7.86 5.49
N GLY A 27 -6.43 -8.59 4.95
CA GLY A 27 -5.73 -8.25 3.70
C GLY A 27 -4.81 -7.02 3.74
N ALA A 28 -4.76 -6.24 4.83
CA ALA A 28 -3.96 -5.01 4.89
C ALA A 28 -2.44 -5.24 4.73
N CYS A 29 -2.00 -6.49 4.93
CA CYS A 29 -0.63 -6.95 4.75
C CYS A 29 -0.35 -7.50 3.34
N SER A 30 -1.28 -7.36 2.39
CA SER A 30 -1.16 -7.98 1.07
C SER A 30 0.07 -7.47 0.31
N VAL A 31 0.82 -8.42 -0.25
CA VAL A 31 1.95 -8.21 -1.18
C VAL A 31 1.78 -9.10 -2.40
N LEU A 32 2.42 -8.78 -3.52
CA LEU A 32 2.54 -9.74 -4.62
C LEU A 32 3.73 -10.65 -4.36
N LEU A 33 3.50 -11.95 -4.23
CA LEU A 33 4.51 -12.99 -4.22
C LEU A 33 4.47 -13.72 -5.55
N ASN A 34 5.52 -13.56 -6.37
CA ASN A 34 5.58 -14.09 -7.73
C ASN A 34 4.37 -13.68 -8.61
N GLY A 35 3.84 -12.48 -8.37
CA GLY A 35 2.71 -11.91 -9.10
C GLY A 35 1.32 -12.25 -8.54
N ALA A 36 1.23 -13.13 -7.53
CA ALA A 36 -0.02 -13.46 -6.87
C ALA A 36 -0.16 -12.69 -5.54
N PRO A 37 -1.34 -12.11 -5.22
CA PRO A 37 -1.56 -11.47 -3.93
C PRO A 37 -1.58 -12.51 -2.81
N VAL A 38 -0.83 -12.24 -1.73
CA VAL A 38 -0.78 -13.09 -0.54
C VAL A 38 -0.74 -12.26 0.74
N ASN A 39 -1.27 -12.81 1.83
CA ASN A 39 -1.17 -12.23 3.16
C ASN A 39 0.23 -12.45 3.75
N SER A 40 1.08 -11.43 3.73
CA SER A 40 2.47 -11.54 4.23
C SER A 40 2.59 -11.90 5.72
N CYS A 41 1.53 -11.71 6.52
CA CYS A 41 1.50 -12.18 7.92
C CYS A 41 1.46 -13.71 8.04
N LEU A 42 0.97 -14.43 7.02
CA LEU A 42 0.88 -15.88 7.00
C LEU A 42 2.03 -16.55 6.23
N VAL A 43 2.99 -15.77 5.73
CA VAL A 43 4.12 -16.29 4.94
C VAL A 43 5.39 -16.26 5.79
N PRO A 44 5.97 -17.41 6.15
CA PRO A 44 7.32 -17.48 6.69
C PRO A 44 8.37 -16.87 5.74
N ALA A 45 9.20 -15.96 6.23
CA ALA A 45 10.19 -15.28 5.39
C ALA A 45 11.19 -16.23 4.72
N VAL A 46 11.50 -17.37 5.36
CA VAL A 46 12.41 -18.39 4.81
C VAL A 46 11.89 -19.02 3.51
N GLN A 47 10.56 -19.04 3.30
CA GLN A 47 9.95 -19.58 2.08
C GLN A 47 10.05 -18.61 0.90
N CYS A 48 10.48 -17.36 1.14
CA CYS A 48 10.58 -16.33 0.12
C CYS A 48 11.92 -16.31 -0.60
N GLN A 49 12.81 -17.27 -0.33
CA GLN A 49 14.12 -17.33 -0.99
C GLN A 49 13.97 -17.44 -2.50
N GLY A 50 14.57 -16.52 -3.24
CA GLY A 50 14.48 -16.44 -4.71
C GLY A 50 13.12 -15.96 -5.26
N ALA A 51 12.15 -15.67 -4.38
CA ALA A 51 10.85 -15.17 -4.81
C ALA A 51 10.90 -13.68 -5.17
N ARG A 52 10.05 -13.27 -6.11
CA ARG A 52 9.83 -11.85 -6.41
C ARG A 52 8.71 -11.31 -5.55
N ILE A 53 9.02 -10.32 -4.73
CA ILE A 53 8.06 -9.67 -3.83
C ILE A 53 7.83 -8.23 -4.30
N VAL A 54 6.57 -7.81 -4.40
CA VAL A 54 6.18 -6.42 -4.69
C VAL A 54 5.22 -5.92 -3.62
N THR A 55 5.64 -4.89 -2.89
CA THR A 55 4.80 -4.16 -1.92
C THR A 55 4.14 -2.94 -2.60
N VAL A 56 3.34 -2.18 -1.86
CA VAL A 56 2.73 -0.94 -2.37
C VAL A 56 3.78 0.08 -2.85
N GLU A 57 4.93 0.16 -2.18
CA GLU A 57 6.06 1.01 -2.54
C GLU A 57 6.63 0.65 -3.92
N GLY A 58 6.58 -0.64 -4.28
CA GLY A 58 7.08 -1.16 -5.54
C GLY A 58 6.12 -1.02 -6.73
N LEU A 59 4.88 -0.53 -6.51
CA LEU A 59 3.90 -0.37 -7.60
C LEU A 59 4.25 0.80 -8.53
N ALA A 60 4.72 1.92 -7.95
CA ALA A 60 5.08 3.12 -8.70
C ALA A 60 6.54 3.06 -9.17
N LYS A 61 6.83 3.66 -10.33
CA LYS A 61 8.20 3.86 -10.81
C LYS A 61 8.60 5.31 -10.59
N GLY A 62 9.39 5.55 -9.54
CA GLY A 62 9.83 6.89 -9.14
C GLY A 62 8.66 7.74 -8.61
N PRO A 63 8.64 9.07 -8.86
CA PRO A 63 7.67 9.97 -8.25
C PRO A 63 6.27 9.92 -8.89
N ARG A 64 6.08 9.11 -9.94
CA ARG A 64 4.81 9.04 -10.67
C ARG A 64 3.92 7.95 -10.11
N LEU A 65 2.73 8.34 -9.68
CA LEU A 65 1.66 7.40 -9.33
C LEU A 65 1.28 6.54 -10.54
N THR A 66 0.93 5.29 -10.26
CA THR A 66 0.25 4.44 -11.23
C THR A 66 -1.15 4.97 -11.53
N ALA A 67 -1.75 4.54 -12.65
CA ALA A 67 -3.15 4.84 -12.96
C ALA A 67 -4.10 4.43 -11.83
N LEU A 68 -3.82 3.29 -11.18
CA LEU A 68 -4.59 2.80 -10.05
C LEU A 68 -4.48 3.70 -8.81
N GLN A 69 -3.25 4.06 -8.42
CA GLN A 69 -3.03 4.98 -7.30
C GLN A 69 -3.69 6.34 -7.55
N GLN A 70 -3.58 6.85 -8.78
CA GLN A 70 -4.23 8.11 -9.15
C GLN A 70 -5.76 8.01 -9.08
N ALA A 71 -6.35 6.90 -9.54
CA ALA A 71 -7.79 6.67 -9.46
C ALA A 71 -8.28 6.66 -8.00
N PHE A 72 -7.55 5.99 -7.10
CA PHE A 72 -7.89 5.98 -5.66
C PHE A 72 -7.89 7.39 -5.07
N VAL A 73 -6.91 8.23 -5.43
CA VAL A 73 -6.85 9.63 -4.99
C VAL A 73 -8.04 10.43 -5.53
N THR A 74 -8.30 10.33 -6.83
CA THR A 74 -9.32 11.16 -7.50
C THR A 74 -10.75 10.77 -7.12
N MET A 75 -11.00 9.47 -6.89
CA MET A 75 -12.35 8.95 -6.68
C MET A 75 -12.72 8.73 -5.21
N GLY A 76 -11.81 9.04 -4.27
CA GLY A 76 -12.05 8.80 -2.85
C GLY A 76 -12.01 7.32 -2.47
N GLY A 77 -11.16 6.53 -3.14
CA GLY A 77 -10.92 5.11 -2.83
C GLY A 77 -10.19 4.87 -1.50
N ALA A 78 -9.85 5.93 -0.76
CA ALA A 78 -9.21 5.86 0.54
C ALA A 78 -9.84 6.88 1.52
N GLN A 79 -9.97 6.47 2.79
CA GLN A 79 -10.31 7.35 3.90
C GLN A 79 -9.18 7.32 4.95
N CYS A 80 -9.28 6.43 5.97
CA CYS A 80 -8.22 6.29 6.97
C CYS A 80 -6.88 5.79 6.40
N GLY A 81 -6.92 5.14 5.23
CA GLY A 81 -5.73 4.71 4.49
C GLY A 81 -5.13 3.37 4.92
N ILE A 82 -5.60 2.74 6.00
CA ILE A 82 -4.95 1.54 6.55
C ILE A 82 -5.02 0.33 5.61
N CYS A 83 -6.15 0.13 4.95
CA CYS A 83 -6.36 -0.97 4.00
C CYS A 83 -5.85 -0.64 2.59
N THR A 84 -5.57 0.63 2.30
CA THR A 84 -5.24 1.12 0.95
C THR A 84 -4.02 0.40 0.34
N PRO A 85 -2.93 0.11 1.07
CA PRO A 85 -1.81 -0.68 0.54
C PRO A 85 -2.23 -2.05 0.00
N GLY A 86 -2.99 -2.81 0.80
CA GLY A 86 -3.44 -4.16 0.40
C GLY A 86 -4.43 -4.13 -0.77
N MET A 87 -5.35 -3.15 -0.76
CA MET A 87 -6.27 -2.90 -1.86
C MET A 87 -5.55 -2.60 -3.18
N LEU A 88 -4.55 -1.72 -3.15
CA LEU A 88 -3.78 -1.34 -4.34
C LEU A 88 -2.98 -2.51 -4.89
N VAL A 89 -2.34 -3.29 -4.02
CA VAL A 89 -1.59 -4.49 -4.40
C VAL A 89 -2.50 -5.52 -5.07
N SER A 90 -3.62 -5.85 -4.43
CA SER A 90 -4.56 -6.87 -4.91
C SER A 90 -5.23 -6.45 -6.22
N ALA A 91 -5.67 -5.20 -6.32
CA ALA A 91 -6.23 -4.65 -7.56
C ALA A 91 -5.18 -4.58 -8.69
N SER A 92 -3.91 -4.35 -8.38
CA SER A 92 -2.84 -4.37 -9.40
C SER A 92 -2.70 -5.76 -10.04
N ALA A 93 -2.86 -6.83 -9.26
CA ALA A 93 -2.86 -8.19 -9.80
C ALA A 93 -4.04 -8.43 -10.76
N LEU A 94 -5.26 -8.01 -10.37
CA LEU A 94 -6.44 -8.09 -11.24
C LEU A 94 -6.24 -7.33 -12.56
N LEU A 95 -5.74 -6.10 -12.49
CA LEU A 95 -5.53 -5.26 -13.68
C LEU A 95 -4.48 -5.85 -14.62
N ALA A 96 -3.41 -6.44 -14.07
CA ALA A 96 -2.41 -7.14 -14.87
C ALA A 96 -3.03 -8.35 -15.60
N GLN A 97 -3.90 -9.12 -14.94
CA GLN A 97 -4.61 -10.26 -15.53
C GLN A 97 -5.67 -9.84 -16.55
N SER A 98 -6.26 -8.66 -16.38
CA SER A 98 -7.31 -8.12 -17.26
C SER A 98 -6.78 -7.71 -18.65
N LYS A 99 -5.46 -7.60 -18.83
CA LYS A 99 -4.77 -7.31 -20.10
C LYS A 99 -5.34 -6.08 -20.83
N GLY A 100 -5.57 -4.99 -20.08
CA GLY A 100 -6.07 -3.72 -20.62
C GLY A 100 -7.59 -3.65 -20.84
N ARG A 101 -8.34 -4.70 -20.49
CA ARG A 101 -9.80 -4.65 -20.43
C ARG A 101 -10.26 -4.10 -19.08
N VAL A 102 -11.42 -3.45 -19.08
CA VAL A 102 -12.06 -2.97 -17.84
C VAL A 102 -12.72 -4.16 -17.14
N PRO A 103 -12.32 -4.53 -15.90
CA PRO A 103 -12.99 -5.58 -15.18
C PRO A 103 -14.43 -5.16 -14.80
N SER A 104 -15.33 -6.14 -14.75
CA SER A 104 -16.67 -5.95 -14.18
C SER A 104 -16.59 -5.65 -12.68
N ALA A 105 -17.66 -5.09 -12.11
CA ALA A 105 -17.72 -4.83 -10.68
C ALA A 105 -17.54 -6.12 -9.86
N ASP A 106 -18.12 -7.23 -10.31
CA ASP A 106 -18.02 -8.51 -9.59
C ASP A 106 -16.62 -9.11 -9.66
N GLN A 107 -15.91 -8.97 -10.79
CA GLN A 107 -14.49 -9.33 -10.86
C GLN A 107 -13.63 -8.51 -9.89
N VAL A 108 -13.95 -7.23 -9.70
CA VAL A 108 -13.25 -6.39 -8.73
C VAL A 108 -13.60 -6.80 -7.30
N ARG A 109 -14.86 -7.08 -6.99
CA ARG A 109 -15.29 -7.57 -5.67
C ARG A 109 -14.59 -8.87 -5.31
N GLU A 110 -14.57 -9.83 -6.24
CA GLU A 110 -13.90 -11.11 -6.05
C GLU A 110 -12.40 -10.93 -5.79
N ALA A 111 -11.71 -10.15 -6.63
CA ALA A 111 -10.28 -9.91 -6.46
C ALA A 111 -9.92 -9.16 -5.16
N LEU A 112 -10.87 -8.43 -4.58
CA LEU A 112 -10.70 -7.68 -3.34
C LEU A 112 -11.36 -8.34 -2.13
N ALA A 113 -11.97 -9.51 -2.26
CA ALA A 113 -12.71 -10.17 -1.18
C ALA A 113 -11.83 -10.44 0.06
N GLY A 114 -10.53 -10.68 -0.15
CA GLY A 114 -9.55 -10.84 0.92
C GLY A 114 -9.03 -9.54 1.54
N ASN A 115 -9.57 -8.35 1.19
CA ASN A 115 -9.16 -7.06 1.73
C ASN A 115 -10.34 -6.36 2.40
N LEU A 116 -10.29 -6.23 3.72
CA LEU A 116 -11.36 -5.59 4.48
C LEU A 116 -11.16 -4.08 4.56
N CYS A 117 -12.23 -3.34 4.29
CA CYS A 117 -12.30 -1.90 4.51
C CYS A 117 -13.47 -1.57 5.45
N ARG A 118 -13.16 -0.89 6.55
CA ARG A 118 -14.19 -0.47 7.51
C ARG A 118 -14.73 0.95 7.27
N CYS A 119 -14.16 1.68 6.32
CA CYS A 119 -14.42 3.11 6.16
C CYS A 119 -15.23 3.45 4.89
N THR A 120 -14.89 2.87 3.74
CA THR A 120 -15.41 3.33 2.44
C THR A 120 -16.74 2.70 2.02
N GLY A 121 -17.09 1.54 2.57
CA GLY A 121 -18.20 0.74 2.02
C GLY A 121 -17.91 0.16 0.63
N TYR A 122 -16.64 0.12 0.21
CA TYR A 122 -16.11 -0.49 -1.02
C TYR A 122 -16.49 0.13 -2.37
N GLU A 123 -17.64 0.78 -2.52
CA GLU A 123 -18.09 1.25 -3.85
C GLU A 123 -17.09 2.21 -4.52
N LYS A 124 -16.53 3.17 -3.78
CA LYS A 124 -15.48 4.06 -4.32
C LYS A 124 -14.15 3.37 -4.63
N ILE A 125 -13.86 2.26 -3.97
CA ILE A 125 -12.70 1.42 -4.27
C ILE A 125 -12.95 0.70 -5.60
N ILE A 126 -14.12 0.10 -5.76
CA ILE A 126 -14.51 -0.61 -6.99
C ILE A 126 -14.49 0.33 -8.19
N ASP A 127 -15.10 1.51 -8.06
CA ASP A 127 -15.09 2.55 -9.07
C ASP A 127 -13.66 2.94 -9.48
N ALA A 128 -12.77 3.15 -8.49
CA ALA A 128 -11.37 3.50 -8.74
C ALA A 128 -10.60 2.42 -9.51
N VAL A 129 -10.78 1.14 -9.16
CA VAL A 129 -10.13 0.02 -9.87
C VAL A 129 -10.59 -0.03 -11.32
N ARG A 130 -11.89 0.11 -11.58
CA ARG A 130 -12.44 0.07 -12.94
C ARG A 130 -11.98 1.27 -13.76
N ALA A 131 -11.99 2.46 -13.19
CA ALA A 131 -11.50 3.67 -13.84
C ALA A 131 -10.01 3.54 -14.21
N ALA A 132 -9.19 2.96 -13.33
CA ALA A 132 -7.76 2.76 -13.57
C ALA A 132 -7.45 1.97 -14.86
N ALA A 133 -8.32 1.05 -15.28
CA ALA A 133 -8.15 0.30 -16.53
C ALA A 133 -8.25 1.18 -17.79
N THR A 134 -8.90 2.35 -17.69
CA THR A 134 -9.08 3.30 -18.80
C THR A 134 -8.16 4.52 -18.71
N LEU A 135 -7.60 4.80 -17.53
CA LEU A 135 -6.72 5.94 -17.32
C LEU A 135 -5.37 5.72 -18.00
N LYS A 136 -5.02 6.61 -18.93
CA LYS A 136 -3.61 6.77 -19.34
C LYS A 136 -2.87 7.39 -18.15
N THR A 137 -1.72 6.83 -17.77
CA THR A 137 -0.92 7.33 -16.64
C THR A 137 -0.75 8.85 -16.73
N ALA A 138 -1.24 9.58 -15.74
CA ALA A 138 -1.26 11.04 -15.77
C ALA A 138 0.16 11.63 -15.76
N LYS A 139 0.34 12.77 -16.43
CA LYS A 139 1.52 13.63 -16.29
C LYS A 139 1.57 14.13 -14.84
N PRO A 140 2.75 14.21 -14.18
CA PRO A 140 2.82 14.54 -12.77
C PRO A 140 2.09 15.84 -12.46
N ALA A 141 1.24 15.82 -11.43
CA ALA A 141 0.87 17.05 -10.75
C ALA A 141 2.17 17.68 -10.25
N ARG A 142 2.42 18.94 -10.64
CA ARG A 142 3.58 19.69 -10.18
C ARG A 142 3.57 19.65 -8.66
N ALA A 143 4.57 19.02 -8.06
CA ALA A 143 4.73 19.01 -6.61
C ALA A 143 4.76 20.46 -6.15
N THR A 144 3.76 20.87 -5.37
CA THR A 144 3.89 22.09 -4.57
C THR A 144 5.01 21.80 -3.58
N PRO A 145 6.10 22.59 -3.55
CA PRO A 145 7.15 22.37 -2.58
C PRO A 145 6.52 22.38 -1.20
N ALA A 146 6.68 21.28 -0.46
CA ALA A 146 6.30 21.23 0.94
C ALA A 146 7.02 22.38 1.62
N SER A 147 6.26 23.34 2.18
CA SER A 147 6.83 24.42 2.97
C SER A 147 7.67 23.76 4.07
N ALA A 148 8.99 23.95 3.99
CA ALA A 148 9.91 23.44 4.99
C ALA A 148 9.47 23.99 6.34
N LYS A 149 8.98 23.12 7.24
CA LYS A 149 8.79 23.51 8.64
C LYS A 149 10.18 23.83 9.19
N PRO A 150 10.40 25.02 9.77
CA PRO A 150 11.69 25.34 10.34
C PRO A 150 12.03 24.33 11.43
N ALA A 151 13.27 23.84 11.41
CA ALA A 151 13.78 22.91 12.40
C ALA A 151 13.57 23.51 13.80
N ARG A 152 12.86 22.77 14.65
CA ARG A 152 12.64 23.14 16.04
C ARG A 152 14.00 23.09 16.74
N LYS A 153 14.59 24.25 17.08
CA LYS A 153 15.84 24.33 17.82
C LYS A 153 15.68 23.57 19.14
N VAL A 154 16.39 22.45 19.29
CA VAL A 154 16.52 21.75 20.57
C VAL A 154 17.43 22.60 21.44
N SER A 155 16.89 23.22 22.48
CA SER A 155 17.70 23.92 23.47
C SER A 155 18.59 22.91 24.20
N PRO A 156 19.89 23.21 24.40
CA PRO A 156 20.76 22.32 25.15
C PRO A 156 20.29 22.21 26.61
N ALA A 157 20.17 20.98 27.10
CA ALA A 157 19.81 20.68 28.47
C ALA A 157 20.77 21.40 29.44
N ARG A 158 20.23 22.19 30.37
CA ARG A 158 21.00 22.78 31.47
C ARG A 158 21.69 21.65 32.24
N ARG A 159 23.03 21.59 32.18
CA ARG A 159 23.85 20.82 33.12
C ARG A 159 23.49 21.29 34.53
N LYS A 160 22.82 20.45 35.31
CA LYS A 160 22.70 20.66 36.76
C LYS A 160 24.12 20.53 37.33
N SER A 161 24.68 21.64 37.80
CA SER A 161 25.89 21.63 38.60
C SER A 161 25.58 20.83 39.87
N ARG A 162 26.28 19.71 40.07
CA ARG A 162 26.35 19.08 41.38
C ARG A 162 27.00 20.08 42.33
N VAL A 163 26.21 20.57 43.28
CA VAL A 163 26.73 21.22 44.48
C VAL A 163 27.38 20.13 45.34
N ARG A 164 28.47 20.54 45.99
CA ARG A 164 29.48 19.77 46.74
C ARG A 164 28.94 18.64 47.59
#